data_AF-A0A5E4JSV4-F1
#
_entry.id   AF-A0A5E4JSV4-F1
#
_cell.length_a   1.000
_cell.length_b   1.000
_cell.length_c   1.000
_cell.angle_alpha   90.00
_cell.angle_beta   90.00
_cell.angle_gamma   90.00
#
_symmetry.space_group_name_H-M   'P 1'
#
loop_
_entity.id
_entity.type
_entity.pdbx_description
1 polymer ?
#
loop_
_entity_poly.entity_id
_entity_poly.type
_entity_poly.pdbx_seq_one_letter_code
_entity_poly.pdbx_strand_id
1 'polypeptide(L)'
;MNQELMAFDAHTHFRTGSRMTPAVVHSALENALWNMPGKTVGLVLANAGDYRFYEAIDTIQGSLNCKVEDLRRGALVTIPAGYFSDIETDRQILIINGQEVFSNEGDILLLATPYKSRVPDNQTPLGVFEAAKDLEAVTVIPHPFSRLGGLFRNIRSTKGRESIIENCDGIEIWNSQSSQGSNEEALDFYYRLRKRTLDIGATIGSDGHSAGEVGSSYSVIPMPDISSPETLRDSIEQGIKSGSPLLHARFKRNYFGSLRHAVALAVYNGLGFHTTLNKGRKWLE
;
A
#
# COMPACT_ATOMS: atom_id res chain seq x y z
N MET A 1 0.91 28.99 -5.68
CA MET A 1 -0.40 28.36 -5.43
C MET A 1 -0.23 27.41 -4.27
N ASN A 2 -1.08 27.46 -3.25
CA ASN A 2 -1.03 26.47 -2.17
C ASN A 2 -1.57 25.16 -2.74
N GLN A 3 -0.71 24.16 -2.90
CA GLN A 3 -1.10 22.84 -3.35
C GLN A 3 -1.88 22.15 -2.23
N GLU A 4 -3.03 21.56 -2.56
CA GLU A 4 -3.81 20.78 -1.58
C GLU A 4 -3.02 19.54 -1.16
N LEU A 5 -3.08 19.19 0.13
CA LEU A 5 -2.37 18.04 0.71
C LEU A 5 -3.37 16.95 1.09
N MET A 6 -2.94 15.71 0.98
CA MET A 6 -3.69 14.49 1.28
C MET A 6 -2.91 13.61 2.25
N ALA A 7 -3.56 13.17 3.32
CA ALA A 7 -3.04 12.08 4.15
C ALA A 7 -3.19 10.75 3.39
N PHE A 8 -2.11 9.98 3.28
CA PHE A 8 -1.96 8.85 2.39
C PHE A 8 -1.38 7.65 3.13
N ASP A 9 -2.21 6.65 3.40
CA ASP A 9 -1.79 5.35 3.89
C ASP A 9 -1.32 4.49 2.70
N ALA A 10 0.00 4.42 2.54
CA ALA A 10 0.62 3.82 1.36
C ALA A 10 0.62 2.27 1.38
N HIS A 11 0.22 1.65 2.50
CA HIS A 11 0.30 0.21 2.67
C HIS A 11 -0.86 -0.30 3.52
N THR A 12 -1.85 -0.92 2.87
CA THR A 12 -2.90 -1.72 3.52
C THR A 12 -3.22 -2.87 2.60
N HIS A 13 -3.26 -4.11 3.10
CA HIS A 13 -3.54 -5.27 2.24
C HIS A 13 -4.68 -6.17 2.72
N PHE A 14 -5.11 -6.04 3.99
CA PHE A 14 -6.02 -6.97 4.67
C PHE A 14 -5.51 -8.42 4.64
N ARG A 15 -5.94 -9.25 5.60
CA ARG A 15 -5.48 -10.65 5.61
C ARG A 15 -5.96 -11.43 4.39
N THR A 16 -5.05 -12.22 3.81
CA THR A 16 -5.38 -13.23 2.82
C THR A 16 -6.50 -14.14 3.35
N GLY A 17 -7.57 -14.31 2.56
CA GLY A 17 -8.74 -15.10 2.94
C GLY A 17 -9.82 -14.38 3.77
N SER A 18 -9.64 -13.12 4.16
CA SER A 18 -10.77 -12.28 4.59
C SER A 18 -11.81 -12.13 3.47
N ARG A 19 -12.98 -11.54 3.70
CA ARG A 19 -13.89 -11.14 2.62
C ARG A 19 -14.12 -9.65 2.78
N MET A 20 -14.12 -8.89 1.68
CA MET A 20 -14.51 -7.48 1.70
C MET A 20 -16.03 -7.38 1.79
N THR A 21 -16.60 -7.83 2.92
CA THR A 21 -18.04 -7.69 3.17
C THR A 21 -18.41 -6.22 3.34
N PRO A 22 -19.69 -5.84 3.16
CA PRO A 22 -20.14 -4.47 3.40
C PRO A 22 -19.69 -3.91 4.75
N ALA A 23 -19.73 -4.71 5.82
CA ALA A 23 -19.28 -4.29 7.15
C ALA A 23 -17.77 -4.02 7.23
N VAL A 24 -16.94 -4.86 6.59
CA VAL A 24 -15.48 -4.67 6.56
C VAL A 24 -15.13 -3.41 5.77
N VAL A 25 -15.74 -3.23 4.60
CA VAL A 25 -15.51 -2.06 3.76
C VAL A 25 -15.99 -0.80 4.45
N HIS A 26 -17.21 -0.78 5.00
CA HIS A 26 -17.74 0.34 5.78
C HIS A 26 -16.79 0.74 6.91
N SER A 27 -16.35 -0.24 7.72
CA SER A 27 -15.41 0.01 8.82
C SER A 27 -14.06 0.52 8.33
N ALA A 28 -13.57 0.05 7.18
CA ALA A 28 -12.31 0.53 6.61
C ALA A 28 -12.40 1.99 6.15
N LEU A 29 -13.50 2.37 5.48
CA LEU A 29 -13.74 3.75 5.06
C LEU A 29 -13.89 4.68 6.26
N GLU A 30 -14.63 4.24 7.29
CA GLU A 30 -14.79 4.97 8.55
C GLU A 30 -13.44 5.21 9.24
N ASN A 31 -12.64 4.14 9.41
CA ASN A 31 -11.32 4.25 10.03
C ASN A 31 -10.37 5.13 9.22
N ALA A 32 -10.42 5.07 7.89
CA ALA A 32 -9.63 5.95 7.04
C ALA A 32 -9.96 7.42 7.31
N LEU A 33 -11.24 7.79 7.31
CA LEU A 33 -11.68 9.18 7.53
C LEU A 33 -11.49 9.66 8.97
N TRP A 34 -11.57 8.75 9.93
CA TRP A 34 -11.34 9.02 11.35
C TRP A 34 -9.86 9.22 11.67
N ASN A 35 -8.99 8.37 11.12
CA ASN A 35 -7.58 8.37 11.47
C ASN A 35 -6.72 9.33 10.64
N MET A 36 -7.19 9.71 9.46
CA MET A 36 -6.45 10.55 8.51
C MET A 36 -7.13 11.92 8.33
N PRO A 37 -6.37 13.03 8.47
CA PRO A 37 -6.91 14.38 8.31
C PRO A 37 -7.10 14.76 6.85
N GLY A 38 -7.89 15.81 6.62
CA GLY A 38 -8.05 16.44 5.30
C GLY A 38 -9.35 16.04 4.60
N LYS A 39 -9.81 16.88 3.67
CA LYS A 39 -11.06 16.65 2.94
C LYS A 39 -11.03 15.35 2.13
N THR A 40 -9.87 15.11 1.52
CA THR A 40 -9.55 13.87 0.80
C THR A 40 -8.45 13.13 1.52
N VAL A 41 -8.60 11.81 1.65
CA VAL A 41 -7.58 10.90 2.17
C VAL A 41 -7.27 9.85 1.11
N GLY A 42 -6.05 9.34 1.09
CA GLY A 42 -5.62 8.31 0.16
C GLY A 42 -5.33 7.01 0.88
N LEU A 43 -5.75 5.91 0.27
CA LEU A 43 -5.59 4.56 0.81
C LEU A 43 -5.15 3.63 -0.31
N VAL A 44 -3.99 2.99 -0.15
CA VAL A 44 -3.60 1.88 -1.02
C VAL A 44 -4.29 0.61 -0.52
N LEU A 45 -5.01 -0.09 -1.39
CA LEU A 45 -5.41 -1.47 -1.16
C LEU A 45 -4.50 -2.38 -1.98
N ALA A 46 -3.44 -2.85 -1.33
CA ALA A 46 -2.49 -3.80 -1.88
C ALA A 46 -3.11 -5.20 -1.86
N ASN A 47 -3.25 -5.82 -3.03
CA ASN A 47 -3.68 -7.21 -3.11
C ASN A 47 -2.53 -8.14 -2.71
N ALA A 48 -2.80 -9.19 -1.94
CA ALA A 48 -1.81 -10.17 -1.49
C ALA A 48 -2.19 -11.57 -2.01
N GLY A 49 -2.11 -11.72 -3.34
CA GLY A 49 -2.56 -12.93 -4.04
C GLY A 49 -4.07 -13.02 -4.28
N ASP A 50 -4.81 -11.93 -4.04
CA ASP A 50 -6.26 -11.83 -4.19
C ASP A 50 -6.70 -10.57 -4.99
N TYR A 51 -7.98 -10.19 -4.89
CA TYR A 51 -8.62 -9.13 -5.69
C TYR A 51 -9.37 -8.13 -4.79
N ARG A 52 -8.82 -7.83 -3.60
CA ARG A 52 -9.45 -7.00 -2.55
C ARG A 52 -9.88 -5.64 -3.00
N PHE A 53 -9.05 -4.97 -3.80
CA PHE A 53 -9.42 -3.68 -4.36
C PHE A 53 -10.77 -3.79 -5.09
N TYR A 54 -10.93 -4.78 -5.97
CA TYR A 54 -12.15 -4.97 -6.75
C TYR A 54 -13.34 -5.37 -5.89
N GLU A 55 -13.17 -6.31 -4.96
CA GLU A 55 -14.24 -6.70 -4.03
C GLU A 55 -14.72 -5.49 -3.20
N ALA A 56 -13.80 -4.61 -2.79
CA ALA A 56 -14.14 -3.40 -2.06
C ALA A 56 -14.93 -2.42 -2.94
N ILE A 57 -14.48 -2.15 -4.17
CA ILE A 57 -15.19 -1.25 -5.09
C ILE A 57 -16.60 -1.76 -5.41
N ASP A 58 -16.74 -3.05 -5.74
CA ASP A 58 -18.03 -3.68 -6.02
C ASP A 58 -18.98 -3.56 -4.81
N THR A 59 -18.44 -3.76 -3.60
CA THR A 59 -19.19 -3.61 -2.35
C THR A 59 -19.63 -2.17 -2.11
N ILE A 60 -18.79 -1.18 -2.40
CA ILE A 60 -19.13 0.23 -2.22
C ILE A 60 -20.27 0.61 -3.16
N GLN A 61 -20.15 0.25 -4.44
CA GLN A 61 -21.16 0.55 -5.47
C GLN A 61 -22.48 -0.19 -5.21
N GLY A 62 -22.40 -1.46 -4.79
CA GLY A 62 -23.58 -2.31 -4.64
C GLY A 62 -24.28 -2.20 -3.28
N SER A 63 -23.58 -1.77 -2.23
CA SER A 63 -24.10 -1.84 -0.86
C SER A 63 -23.97 -0.56 -0.04
N LEU A 64 -23.07 0.36 -0.39
CA LEU A 64 -22.77 1.51 0.49
C LEU A 64 -23.35 2.84 0.03
N ASN A 65 -24.14 2.90 -1.06
CA ASN A 65 -24.76 4.14 -1.57
C ASN A 65 -23.81 5.35 -1.66
N CYS A 66 -22.52 5.08 -1.85
CA CYS A 66 -21.50 6.10 -2.04
C CYS A 66 -21.25 6.29 -3.54
N LYS A 67 -20.94 7.51 -3.96
CA LYS A 67 -20.56 7.76 -5.35
C LYS A 67 -19.13 7.25 -5.56
N VAL A 68 -18.92 6.45 -6.61
CA VAL A 68 -17.61 5.92 -6.99
C VAL A 68 -17.28 6.34 -8.41
N GLU A 69 -16.09 6.91 -8.59
CA GLU A 69 -15.49 7.22 -9.88
C GLU A 69 -14.32 6.26 -10.12
N ASP A 70 -14.40 5.47 -11.19
CA ASP A 70 -13.34 4.52 -11.60
C ASP A 70 -12.22 5.28 -12.33
N LEU A 71 -10.99 5.21 -11.80
CA LEU A 71 -9.80 5.85 -12.33
C LEU A 71 -8.85 4.87 -13.03
N ARG A 72 -9.30 3.62 -13.27
CA ARG A 72 -8.56 2.48 -13.88
C ARG A 72 -7.36 1.95 -13.10
N ARG A 73 -6.68 2.80 -12.32
CA ARG A 73 -5.57 2.48 -11.39
C ARG A 73 -5.96 2.74 -9.92
N GLY A 74 -7.22 3.05 -9.70
CA GLY A 74 -7.80 3.38 -8.40
C GLY A 74 -9.27 3.77 -8.55
N ALA A 75 -9.86 4.28 -7.48
CA ALA A 75 -11.20 4.85 -7.49
C ALA A 75 -11.30 6.01 -6.51
N LEU A 76 -12.03 7.05 -6.90
CA LEU A 76 -12.39 8.13 -5.99
C LEU A 76 -13.79 7.85 -5.42
N VAL A 77 -13.86 7.68 -4.11
CA VAL A 77 -15.11 7.43 -3.39
C VAL A 77 -15.53 8.71 -2.68
N THR A 78 -16.73 9.20 -2.98
CA THR A 78 -17.30 10.36 -2.28
C THR A 78 -18.27 9.88 -1.21
N ILE A 79 -17.99 10.26 0.03
CA ILE A 79 -18.78 9.98 1.22
C ILE A 79 -19.58 11.24 1.55
N PRO A 80 -20.93 11.21 1.45
CA PRO A 80 -21.74 12.38 1.71
C PRO A 80 -21.72 12.74 3.20
N ALA A 81 -21.93 14.03 3.49
CA ALA A 81 -22.17 14.51 4.85
C ALA A 81 -23.28 13.71 5.55
N GLY A 82 -23.06 13.38 6.82
CA GLY A 82 -24.00 12.60 7.64
C GLY A 82 -24.02 11.10 7.36
N TYR A 83 -23.21 10.59 6.40
CA TYR A 83 -23.10 9.15 6.16
C TYR A 83 -22.56 8.42 7.40
N PHE A 84 -21.46 8.93 7.95
CA PHE A 84 -20.99 8.61 9.28
C PHE A 84 -21.43 9.73 10.21
N SER A 85 -21.84 9.40 11.44
CA SER A 85 -22.43 10.38 12.38
C SER A 85 -21.54 11.59 12.63
N ASP A 86 -20.23 11.40 12.55
CA ASP A 86 -19.22 12.38 12.94
C ASP A 86 -18.63 13.12 11.71
N ILE A 87 -19.21 12.92 10.52
CA ILE A 87 -18.78 13.56 9.28
C ILE A 87 -19.83 14.59 8.84
N GLU A 88 -19.58 15.86 9.17
CA GLU A 88 -20.52 16.97 8.92
C GLU A 88 -20.48 17.51 7.49
N THR A 89 -19.45 17.17 6.70
CA THR A 89 -19.24 17.66 5.33
C THR A 89 -18.85 16.52 4.41
N ASP A 90 -19.08 16.67 3.10
CA ASP A 90 -18.67 15.67 2.12
C ASP A 90 -17.15 15.43 2.19
N ARG A 91 -16.77 14.15 2.25
CA ARG A 91 -15.38 13.69 2.28
C ARG A 91 -15.10 12.78 1.10
N GLN A 92 -13.84 12.66 0.74
CA GLN A 92 -13.41 11.79 -0.36
C GLN A 92 -12.31 10.83 0.10
N ILE A 93 -12.35 9.62 -0.45
CA ILE A 93 -11.30 8.62 -0.28
C ILE A 93 -10.80 8.23 -1.67
N LEU A 94 -9.53 8.52 -1.95
CA LEU A 94 -8.85 8.03 -3.13
C LEU A 94 -8.27 6.65 -2.80
N ILE A 95 -8.94 5.61 -3.28
CA ILE A 95 -8.48 4.23 -3.12
C ILE A 95 -7.57 3.88 -4.30
N ILE A 96 -6.31 3.61 -4.04
CA ILE A 96 -5.32 3.24 -5.05
C ILE A 96 -5.23 1.72 -5.14
N ASN A 97 -5.29 1.19 -6.36
CA ASN A 97 -5.08 -0.24 -6.60
C ASN A 97 -3.60 -0.57 -6.46
N GLY A 98 -3.26 -1.56 -5.63
CA GLY A 98 -1.89 -2.01 -5.44
C GLY A 98 -1.74 -3.52 -5.35
N GLN A 99 -0.51 -3.96 -5.18
CA GLN A 99 -0.15 -5.34 -4.90
C GLN A 99 1.05 -5.38 -3.96
N GLU A 100 1.00 -6.23 -2.94
CA GLU A 100 2.21 -6.67 -2.24
C GLU A 100 2.67 -7.98 -2.89
N VAL A 101 3.85 -7.95 -3.48
CA VAL A 101 4.47 -9.10 -4.16
C VAL A 101 5.46 -9.73 -3.20
N PHE A 102 5.22 -10.99 -2.84
CA PHE A 102 6.13 -11.76 -2.00
C PHE A 102 7.26 -12.31 -2.87
N SER A 103 8.37 -11.58 -3.01
CA SER A 103 9.54 -12.05 -3.78
C SER A 103 10.32 -13.12 -2.99
N ASN A 104 11.27 -13.78 -3.63
CA ASN A 104 12.11 -14.78 -2.96
C ASN A 104 13.10 -14.20 -1.93
N GLU A 105 13.28 -12.88 -1.90
CA GLU A 105 14.20 -12.19 -0.97
C GLU A 105 13.48 -11.20 -0.04
N GLY A 106 12.18 -11.00 -0.20
CA GLY A 106 11.37 -10.07 0.61
C GLY A 106 10.27 -9.40 -0.22
N ASP A 107 9.54 -8.49 0.40
CA ASP A 107 8.30 -8.00 -0.16
C ASP A 107 8.54 -6.70 -0.95
N ILE A 108 7.73 -6.47 -1.98
CA ILE A 108 7.75 -5.28 -2.83
C ILE A 108 6.31 -4.82 -3.04
N LEU A 109 6.04 -3.54 -2.81
CA LEU A 109 4.76 -2.93 -3.10
C LEU A 109 4.75 -2.34 -4.51
N LEU A 110 3.70 -2.65 -5.24
CA LEU A 110 3.35 -2.04 -6.52
C LEU A 110 2.09 -1.20 -6.30
N LEU A 111 2.16 0.10 -6.58
CA LEU A 111 1.06 1.03 -6.41
C LEU A 111 0.57 1.55 -7.78
N ALA A 112 -0.69 1.99 -7.82
CA ALA A 112 -1.35 2.48 -9.03
C ALA A 112 -1.25 1.48 -10.19
N THR A 113 -1.40 0.19 -9.90
CA THR A 113 -1.31 -0.88 -10.90
C THR A 113 -2.53 -0.88 -11.82
N PRO A 114 -2.38 -1.25 -13.11
CA PRO A 114 -3.51 -1.38 -14.03
C PRO A 114 -4.58 -2.36 -13.53
N TYR A 115 -5.83 -2.13 -13.94
CA TYR A 115 -6.96 -3.00 -13.62
C TYR A 115 -6.69 -4.49 -13.95
N LYS A 116 -6.90 -5.35 -12.96
CA LYS A 116 -6.67 -6.80 -12.95
C LYS A 116 -5.27 -7.25 -13.38
N SER A 117 -4.29 -6.36 -13.33
CA SER A 117 -2.87 -6.75 -13.46
C SER A 117 -2.37 -7.43 -12.18
N ARG A 118 -1.41 -8.35 -12.34
CA ARG A 118 -0.79 -9.04 -11.22
C ARG A 118 0.62 -9.51 -11.59
N VAL A 119 1.56 -9.27 -10.69
CA VAL A 119 2.91 -9.86 -10.73
C VAL A 119 2.92 -11.14 -9.87
N PRO A 120 3.34 -12.30 -10.39
CA PRO A 120 3.43 -13.51 -9.59
C PRO A 120 4.43 -13.41 -8.44
N ASP A 121 4.12 -14.05 -7.31
CA ASP A 121 5.02 -14.20 -6.17
C ASP A 121 6.20 -15.14 -6.49
N ASN A 122 7.19 -15.18 -5.59
CA ASN A 122 8.42 -15.99 -5.66
C ASN A 122 9.35 -15.68 -6.85
N GLN A 123 9.20 -14.49 -7.44
CA GLN A 123 10.18 -13.95 -8.39
C GLN A 123 11.39 -13.37 -7.65
N THR A 124 12.48 -13.13 -8.38
CA THR A 124 13.59 -12.34 -7.85
C THR A 124 13.15 -10.87 -7.71
N PRO A 125 13.73 -10.08 -6.77
CA PRO A 125 13.43 -8.65 -6.66
C PRO A 125 13.56 -7.91 -8.00
N LEU A 126 14.64 -8.17 -8.75
CA LEU A 126 14.84 -7.57 -10.07
C LEU A 126 13.78 -7.98 -11.09
N GLY A 127 13.33 -9.24 -11.05
CA GLY A 127 12.22 -9.69 -11.90
C GLY A 127 10.91 -8.99 -11.56
N VAL A 128 10.66 -8.72 -10.27
CA VAL A 128 9.50 -7.93 -9.83
C VAL A 128 9.61 -6.49 -10.31
N PHE A 129 10.77 -5.84 -10.21
CA PHE A 129 10.95 -4.46 -10.71
C PHE A 129 10.81 -4.37 -12.23
N GLU A 130 11.30 -5.35 -12.99
CA GLU A 130 11.11 -5.38 -14.45
C GLU A 130 9.63 -5.53 -14.80
N ALA A 131 8.91 -6.44 -14.13
CA ALA A 131 7.47 -6.59 -14.32
C ALA A 131 6.70 -5.32 -13.88
N ALA A 132 7.14 -4.64 -12.82
CA ALA A 132 6.54 -3.39 -12.37
C ALA A 132 6.71 -2.27 -13.40
N LYS A 133 7.86 -2.21 -14.06
CA LYS A 133 8.14 -1.28 -15.16
C LYS A 133 7.23 -1.54 -16.36
N ASP A 134 7.01 -2.79 -16.73
CA ASP A 134 6.06 -3.17 -17.80
C ASP A 134 4.62 -2.77 -17.47
N LEU A 135 4.25 -2.77 -16.18
CA LEU A 135 2.95 -2.32 -15.69
C LEU A 135 2.87 -0.82 -15.45
N GLU A 136 3.99 -0.11 -15.60
CA GLU A 136 4.16 1.29 -15.20
C GLU A 136 3.63 1.53 -13.78
N ALA A 137 3.97 0.63 -12.85
CA ALA A 137 3.57 0.72 -11.46
C ALA A 137 4.58 1.53 -10.64
N VAL A 138 4.10 2.26 -9.64
CA VAL A 138 4.99 2.91 -8.66
C VAL A 138 5.49 1.84 -7.70
N THR A 139 6.80 1.79 -7.47
CA THR A 139 7.45 0.73 -6.70
C THR A 139 7.92 1.26 -5.35
N VAL A 140 7.54 0.56 -4.29
CA VAL A 140 7.94 0.89 -2.92
C VAL A 140 8.49 -0.36 -2.26
N ILE A 141 9.59 -0.23 -1.53
CA ILE A 141 10.09 -1.31 -0.68
C ILE A 141 9.40 -1.20 0.69
N PRO A 142 8.39 -2.04 0.99
CA PRO A 142 7.74 -2.05 2.28
C PRO A 142 8.68 -2.58 3.36
N HIS A 143 8.48 -2.10 4.60
CA HIS A 143 9.11 -2.60 5.82
C HIS A 143 10.51 -3.21 5.63
N PRO A 144 11.47 -2.48 5.02
CA PRO A 144 12.68 -3.02 4.38
C PRO A 144 13.59 -3.81 5.32
N PHE A 145 13.56 -3.48 6.61
CA PHE A 145 14.36 -4.11 7.66
C PHE A 145 13.51 -4.96 8.63
N SER A 146 12.25 -5.25 8.30
CA SER A 146 11.43 -6.17 9.09
C SER A 146 12.05 -7.57 9.10
N ARG A 147 11.88 -8.30 10.22
CA ARG A 147 12.31 -9.71 10.31
C ARG A 147 11.45 -10.64 9.44
N LEU A 148 10.28 -10.17 9.04
CA LEU A 148 9.30 -10.88 8.24
C LEU A 148 9.07 -10.03 6.99
N GLY A 149 9.37 -10.55 5.81
CA GLY A 149 9.17 -9.82 4.55
C GLY A 149 10.23 -8.76 4.22
N GLY A 150 11.07 -8.33 5.17
CA GLY A 150 12.02 -7.24 4.93
C GLY A 150 13.13 -7.58 3.92
N LEU A 151 13.05 -7.00 2.73
CA LEU A 151 13.99 -7.25 1.61
C LEU A 151 15.47 -7.06 1.99
N PHE A 152 15.79 -6.02 2.76
CA PHE A 152 17.17 -5.70 3.13
C PHE A 152 17.71 -6.52 4.31
N ARG A 153 16.89 -7.37 4.94
CA ARG A 153 17.42 -8.39 5.86
C ARG A 153 18.13 -9.51 5.11
N ASN A 154 17.63 -9.87 3.93
CA ASN A 154 18.21 -10.93 3.10
C ASN A 154 19.37 -10.39 2.25
N ILE A 155 19.30 -9.13 1.82
CA ILE A 155 20.38 -8.46 1.09
C ILE A 155 21.33 -7.77 2.09
N ARG A 156 22.42 -8.44 2.48
CA ARG A 156 23.32 -7.94 3.54
C ARG A 156 24.34 -6.90 3.09
N SER A 157 24.72 -6.89 1.81
CA SER A 157 25.75 -5.98 1.33
C SER A 157 25.17 -4.59 1.05
N THR A 158 25.88 -3.55 1.48
CA THR A 158 25.51 -2.16 1.18
C THR A 158 25.34 -1.91 -0.31
N LYS A 159 26.27 -2.43 -1.13
CA LYS A 159 26.19 -2.35 -2.60
C LYS A 159 24.96 -3.05 -3.17
N GLY A 160 24.60 -4.23 -2.65
CA GLY A 160 23.42 -4.95 -3.10
C GLY A 160 22.11 -4.22 -2.77
N ARG A 161 22.02 -3.62 -1.58
CA ARG A 161 20.86 -2.78 -1.22
C ARG A 161 20.75 -1.57 -2.13
N GLU A 162 21.88 -0.93 -2.44
CA GLU A 162 21.92 0.24 -3.32
C GLU A 162 21.51 -0.10 -4.76
N SER A 163 21.98 -1.23 -5.31
CA SER A 163 21.54 -1.66 -6.65
C SER A 163 20.04 -1.96 -6.72
N ILE A 164 19.44 -2.42 -5.62
CA ILE A 164 17.99 -2.59 -5.55
C ILE A 164 17.28 -1.23 -5.49
N ILE A 165 17.79 -0.29 -4.70
CA ILE A 165 17.21 1.05 -4.56
C ILE A 165 17.17 1.80 -5.89
N GLU A 166 18.15 1.61 -6.77
CA GLU A 166 18.17 2.21 -8.11
C GLU A 166 16.97 1.82 -8.99
N ASN A 167 16.24 0.76 -8.63
CA ASN A 167 15.08 0.26 -9.35
C ASN A 167 13.74 0.57 -8.68
N CYS A 168 13.73 1.36 -7.60
CA CYS A 168 12.50 1.68 -6.87
C CYS A 168 12.23 3.18 -6.70
N ASP A 169 10.96 3.54 -6.56
CA ASP A 169 10.52 4.93 -6.42
C ASP A 169 10.48 5.41 -4.98
N GLY A 170 10.33 4.49 -4.02
CA GLY A 170 10.28 4.83 -2.61
C GLY A 170 10.64 3.70 -1.66
N ILE A 171 10.83 4.07 -0.40
CA ILE A 171 11.07 3.15 0.71
C ILE A 171 10.08 3.45 1.85
N GLU A 172 9.49 2.42 2.43
CA GLU A 172 8.67 2.56 3.62
C GLU A 172 9.57 2.77 4.84
N ILE A 173 9.66 4.01 5.30
CA ILE A 173 10.50 4.39 6.44
C ILE A 173 9.81 4.08 7.78
N TRP A 174 8.50 3.87 7.76
CA TRP A 174 7.74 3.46 8.93
C TRP A 174 6.55 2.59 8.55
N ASN A 175 6.46 1.46 9.22
CA ASN A 175 5.39 0.50 9.12
C ASN A 175 4.83 0.22 10.52
N SER A 176 3.51 0.29 10.71
CA SER A 176 2.89 0.09 12.04
C SER A 176 3.06 -1.33 12.59
N GLN A 177 3.22 -2.34 11.72
CA GLN A 177 3.41 -3.75 12.08
C GLN A 177 4.88 -4.10 12.32
N SER A 178 5.81 -3.23 11.92
CA SER A 178 7.24 -3.43 12.12
C SER A 178 7.72 -3.13 13.54
N SER A 179 8.88 -3.71 13.90
CA SER A 179 9.54 -3.36 15.15
C SER A 179 10.11 -1.94 15.07
N GLN A 180 10.17 -1.24 16.21
CA GLN A 180 10.74 0.11 16.26
C GLN A 180 12.17 0.15 15.72
N GLY A 181 13.03 -0.81 16.09
CA GLY A 181 14.38 -0.88 15.55
C GLY A 181 14.43 -1.10 14.03
N SER A 182 13.42 -1.75 13.44
CA SER A 182 13.34 -1.90 11.97
C SER A 182 12.94 -0.58 11.30
N ASN A 183 12.00 0.16 11.90
CA ASN A 183 11.61 1.48 11.41
C ASN A 183 12.76 2.50 11.57
N GLU A 184 13.49 2.47 12.69
CA GLU A 184 14.68 3.30 12.91
C GLU A 184 15.76 2.99 11.87
N GLU A 185 16.03 1.70 11.60
CA GLU A 185 16.99 1.27 10.57
C GLU A 185 16.55 1.72 9.16
N ALA A 186 15.24 1.68 8.86
CA ALA A 186 14.66 2.15 7.60
C ALA A 186 14.83 3.65 7.42
N LEU A 187 14.51 4.42 8.45
CA LEU A 187 14.65 5.87 8.47
C LEU A 187 16.12 6.31 8.30
N ASP A 188 17.03 5.68 9.04
CA ASP A 188 18.47 5.95 8.96
C ASP A 188 19.03 5.59 7.58
N PHE A 189 18.57 4.48 6.98
CA PHE A 189 18.96 4.10 5.63
C PHE A 189 18.46 5.12 4.60
N TYR A 190 17.18 5.53 4.67
CA TYR A 190 16.61 6.55 3.79
C TYR A 190 17.42 7.86 3.84
N TYR A 191 17.76 8.36 5.03
CA TYR A 191 18.56 9.58 5.14
C TYR A 191 19.98 9.43 4.58
N ARG A 192 20.58 8.24 4.66
CA ARG A 192 21.87 7.97 4.00
C ARG A 192 21.75 7.99 2.47
N LEU A 193 20.65 7.46 1.91
CA LEU A 193 20.40 7.50 0.47
C LEU A 193 20.19 8.93 -0.03
N ARG A 194 19.36 9.73 0.67
CA ARG A 194 19.09 11.13 0.29
C ARG A 194 20.36 12.01 0.32
N LYS A 195 21.29 11.77 1.25
CA LYS A 195 22.59 12.45 1.29
C LYS A 195 23.47 12.15 0.07
N ARG A 196 23.21 11.04 -0.63
CA ARG A 196 23.92 10.61 -1.84
C ARG A 196 23.18 11.00 -3.11
N THR A 197 22.27 11.97 -3.03
CA THR A 197 21.51 12.54 -4.15
C THR A 197 20.72 11.51 -4.97
N LEU A 198 20.31 10.40 -4.33
CA LEU A 198 19.35 9.48 -4.96
C LEU A 198 17.95 10.08 -4.85
N ASP A 199 17.24 10.12 -5.99
CA ASP A 199 15.86 10.57 -6.08
C ASP A 199 14.89 9.48 -5.63
N ILE A 200 15.01 9.13 -4.34
CA ILE A 200 14.17 8.14 -3.68
C ILE A 200 13.16 8.83 -2.77
N GLY A 201 11.90 8.42 -2.86
CA GLY A 201 10.83 8.88 -1.98
C GLY A 201 10.74 8.11 -0.67
N ALA A 202 9.86 8.57 0.22
CA ALA A 202 9.60 7.92 1.50
C ALA A 202 8.10 7.75 1.72
N THR A 203 7.71 6.56 2.16
CA THR A 203 6.32 6.25 2.52
C THR A 203 6.21 5.84 3.98
N ILE A 204 5.00 6.00 4.50
CA ILE A 204 4.55 5.54 5.80
C ILE A 204 3.25 4.81 5.58
N GLY A 205 3.16 3.61 6.14
CA GLY A 205 2.00 2.75 5.97
C GLY A 205 1.52 2.15 7.27
N SER A 206 0.22 1.90 7.35
CA SER A 206 -0.35 1.15 8.46
C SER A 206 -0.03 -0.33 8.40
N ASP A 207 0.19 -0.85 7.19
CA ASP A 207 0.23 -2.28 6.92
C ASP A 207 -0.97 -2.98 7.59
N GLY A 208 -2.13 -2.41 7.27
CA GLY A 208 -3.41 -2.77 7.84
C GLY A 208 -3.81 -4.18 7.42
N HIS A 209 -3.99 -5.05 8.41
CA HIS A 209 -4.47 -6.43 8.25
C HIS A 209 -5.98 -6.56 8.53
N SER A 210 -6.59 -5.51 9.03
CA SER A 210 -7.99 -5.39 9.40
C SER A 210 -8.46 -3.93 9.31
N ALA A 211 -9.76 -3.72 9.23
CA ALA A 211 -10.36 -2.40 9.04
C ALA A 211 -9.95 -1.39 10.13
N GLY A 212 -9.82 -1.84 11.38
CA GLY A 212 -9.42 -1.00 12.52
C GLY A 212 -7.96 -0.53 12.51
N GLU A 213 -7.14 -1.01 11.56
CA GLU A 213 -5.73 -0.64 11.44
C GLU A 213 -5.50 0.43 10.36
N VAL A 214 -6.48 0.61 9.47
CA VAL A 214 -6.45 1.55 8.35
C VAL A 214 -6.20 2.96 8.84
N GLY A 215 -5.23 3.64 8.24
CA GLY A 215 -4.85 5.01 8.57
C GLY A 215 -4.16 5.16 9.93
N SER A 216 -3.78 4.06 10.60
CA SER A 216 -3.06 4.15 11.88
C SER A 216 -1.71 4.86 11.74
N SER A 217 -1.05 4.71 10.59
CA SER A 217 0.08 5.50 10.15
C SER A 217 -0.14 5.93 8.70
N TYR A 218 0.34 7.11 8.32
CA TYR A 218 0.18 7.66 6.97
C TYR A 218 1.26 8.70 6.64
N SER A 219 1.55 8.86 5.35
CA SER A 219 2.32 9.97 4.79
C SER A 219 1.42 11.16 4.46
N VAL A 220 1.98 12.36 4.30
CA VAL A 220 1.26 13.49 3.70
C VAL A 220 1.91 13.82 2.37
N ILE A 221 1.13 13.73 1.29
CA ILE A 221 1.57 14.01 -0.08
C ILE A 221 0.66 15.07 -0.71
N PRO A 222 1.10 15.77 -1.75
CA PRO A 222 0.19 16.58 -2.53
C PRO A 222 -0.97 15.77 -3.11
N MET A 223 -2.16 16.36 -3.20
CA MET A 223 -3.32 15.72 -3.81
C MET A 223 -2.98 15.31 -5.26
N PRO A 224 -3.10 14.01 -5.61
CA PRO A 224 -2.80 13.55 -6.95
C PRO A 224 -3.75 14.14 -8.00
N ASP A 225 -3.23 14.43 -9.19
CA ASP A 225 -4.06 14.75 -10.34
C ASP A 225 -4.70 13.45 -10.87
N ILE A 226 -6.03 13.43 -10.90
CA ILE A 226 -6.86 12.27 -11.26
C ILE A 226 -7.41 12.35 -12.70
N SER A 227 -6.90 13.27 -13.53
CA SER A 227 -7.42 13.53 -14.88
C SER A 227 -7.27 12.36 -15.85
N SER A 228 -6.27 11.50 -15.64
CA SER A 228 -6.06 10.26 -16.39
C SER A 228 -5.39 9.20 -15.51
N PRO A 229 -5.46 7.91 -15.87
CA PRO A 229 -4.77 6.85 -15.14
C PRO A 229 -3.25 7.08 -15.07
N GLU A 230 -2.63 7.50 -16.18
CA GLU A 230 -1.20 7.74 -16.27
C GLU A 230 -0.80 8.94 -15.40
N THR A 231 -1.57 10.03 -15.46
CA THR A 231 -1.36 11.23 -14.65
C THR A 231 -1.54 10.95 -13.15
N LEU A 232 -2.50 10.09 -12.78
CA LEU A 232 -2.68 9.64 -11.39
C LEU A 232 -1.43 8.91 -10.90
N ARG A 233 -0.92 7.98 -11.69
CA ARG A 233 0.29 7.22 -11.37
C ARG A 233 1.49 8.17 -11.18
N ASP A 234 1.73 9.05 -12.15
CA ASP A 234 2.84 10.01 -12.10
C ASP A 234 2.72 10.94 -10.89
N SER A 235 1.51 11.40 -10.59
CA SER A 235 1.25 12.28 -9.44
C SER A 235 1.49 11.59 -8.10
N ILE A 236 1.15 10.29 -7.99
CA ILE A 236 1.45 9.49 -6.79
C ILE A 236 2.96 9.32 -6.65
N GLU A 237 3.68 8.96 -7.72
CA GLU A 237 5.13 8.82 -7.72
C GLU A 237 5.83 10.11 -7.27
N GLN A 238 5.46 11.24 -7.90
CA GLN A 238 5.98 12.56 -7.54
C GLN A 238 5.58 12.98 -6.13
N GLY A 239 4.36 12.65 -5.70
CA GLY A 239 3.90 12.87 -4.34
C GLY A 239 4.75 12.13 -3.29
N ILE A 240 5.12 10.89 -3.58
CA ILE A 240 6.01 10.08 -2.72
C ILE A 240 7.46 10.62 -2.71
N LYS A 241 7.98 11.07 -3.86
CA LYS A 241 9.35 11.63 -3.98
C LYS A 241 9.51 13.00 -3.34
N SER A 242 8.48 13.84 -3.46
CA SER A 242 8.42 15.21 -2.96
C SER A 242 7.90 15.32 -1.52
N GLY A 243 7.14 14.33 -1.07
CA GLY A 243 6.52 14.30 0.26
C GLY A 243 7.58 14.40 1.35
N SER A 244 7.33 15.24 2.35
CA SER A 244 8.20 15.30 3.53
C SER A 244 7.71 14.26 4.54
N PRO A 245 8.41 13.12 4.70
CA PRO A 245 7.93 12.04 5.55
C PRO A 245 7.73 12.43 7.02
N LEU A 246 8.36 13.50 7.50
CA LEU A 246 8.33 13.90 8.91
C LEU A 246 7.38 15.07 9.21
N LEU A 247 6.91 15.79 8.19
CA LEU A 247 5.99 16.91 8.38
C LEU A 247 4.55 16.37 8.28
N HIS A 248 3.83 16.42 9.40
CA HIS A 248 2.38 16.09 9.50
C HIS A 248 2.01 14.60 9.36
N ALA A 249 2.99 13.69 9.39
CA ALA A 249 2.76 12.26 9.40
C ALA A 249 2.31 11.73 10.79
N ARG A 250 1.66 10.55 10.78
CA ARG A 250 1.31 9.81 11.99
C ARG A 250 2.08 8.50 12.06
N PHE A 251 2.65 8.24 13.24
CA PHE A 251 3.46 7.06 13.53
C PHE A 251 2.83 6.29 14.70
N LYS A 252 1.89 5.38 14.42
CA LYS A 252 1.26 4.54 15.45
C LYS A 252 1.73 3.10 15.27
N ARG A 253 2.15 2.45 16.35
CA ARG A 253 2.50 1.02 16.31
C ARG A 253 1.27 0.16 16.58
N ASN A 254 1.28 -1.06 16.04
CA ASN A 254 0.26 -2.06 16.30
C ASN A 254 0.86 -3.38 16.81
N TYR A 255 0.99 -3.46 18.13
CA TYR A 255 1.60 -4.62 18.81
C TYR A 255 0.79 -5.91 18.63
N PHE A 256 -0.54 -5.83 18.59
CA PHE A 256 -1.39 -7.01 18.45
C PHE A 256 -1.51 -7.47 16.99
N GLY A 257 -1.55 -6.53 16.04
CA GLY A 257 -1.50 -6.82 14.61
C GLY A 257 -0.22 -7.57 14.24
N SER A 258 0.93 -7.05 14.65
CA SER A 258 2.26 -7.55 14.28
C SER A 258 2.51 -8.98 14.77
N LEU A 259 2.11 -9.30 16.00
CA LEU A 259 2.19 -10.66 16.53
C LEU A 259 1.32 -11.63 15.73
N ARG A 260 0.10 -11.23 15.35
CA ARG A 260 -0.80 -12.09 14.57
C ARG A 260 -0.35 -12.24 13.12
N HIS A 261 0.23 -11.20 12.52
CA HIS A 261 0.83 -11.26 11.19
C HIS A 261 2.01 -12.24 11.17
N ALA A 262 2.90 -12.18 12.17
CA ALA A 262 3.99 -13.13 12.33
C ALA A 262 3.51 -14.58 12.36
N VAL A 263 2.41 -14.84 13.09
CA VAL A 263 1.78 -16.16 13.12
C VAL A 263 1.18 -16.53 11.74
N ALA A 264 0.49 -15.60 11.07
CA ALA A 264 -0.10 -15.85 9.77
C ALA A 264 0.94 -16.22 8.70
N LEU A 265 2.06 -15.47 8.64
CA LEU A 265 3.18 -15.79 7.75
C LEU A 265 3.87 -17.10 8.12
N ALA A 266 4.07 -17.38 9.41
CA ALA A 266 4.66 -18.65 9.85
C ALA A 266 3.78 -19.84 9.47
N VAL A 267 2.45 -19.69 9.53
CA VAL A 267 1.48 -20.69 9.07
C VAL A 267 1.54 -20.83 7.54
N TYR A 268 1.56 -19.70 6.81
CA TYR A 268 1.63 -19.71 5.35
C TYR A 268 2.91 -20.39 4.83
N ASN A 269 4.06 -20.03 5.40
CA ASN A 269 5.37 -20.59 5.04
C ASN A 269 5.59 -22.01 5.59
N GLY A 270 5.04 -22.32 6.77
CA GLY A 270 5.18 -23.62 7.43
C GLY A 270 4.27 -24.72 6.88
N LEU A 271 3.14 -24.37 6.27
CA LEU A 271 2.22 -25.32 5.64
C LEU A 271 2.62 -25.77 4.24
N GLY A 272 3.71 -25.25 3.67
CA GLY A 272 4.21 -25.71 2.38
C GLY A 272 3.15 -25.63 1.28
N PHE A 273 2.42 -24.52 1.18
CA PHE A 273 1.61 -24.18 -0.01
C PHE A 273 2.52 -23.85 -1.22
N HIS A 274 3.54 -24.68 -1.46
CA HIS A 274 4.11 -24.84 -2.78
C HIS A 274 3.23 -25.83 -3.53
N THR A 275 2.60 -25.32 -4.58
CA THR A 275 1.91 -26.00 -5.70
C THR A 275 0.39 -26.17 -5.63
N THR A 276 -0.21 -25.86 -6.79
CA THR A 276 -1.53 -26.26 -7.32
C THR A 276 -2.77 -25.41 -7.04
N LEU A 277 -2.72 -24.11 -7.40
CA LEU A 277 -3.89 -23.44 -8.00
C LEU A 277 -3.60 -23.11 -9.48
N ASN A 278 -3.22 -24.14 -10.23
CA ASN A 278 -3.13 -24.06 -11.68
C ASN A 278 -3.64 -25.38 -12.29
N LYS A 279 -4.93 -25.68 -12.06
CA LYS A 279 -5.68 -26.67 -12.85
C LYS A 279 -7.11 -26.19 -13.03
N GLY A 280 -7.39 -25.70 -14.24
CA GLY A 280 -8.67 -25.89 -14.91
C GLY A 280 -9.80 -24.93 -14.53
N ARG A 281 -9.85 -23.78 -15.19
CA ARG A 281 -11.11 -23.34 -15.80
C ARG A 281 -10.86 -23.04 -17.28
N LYS A 282 -11.38 -23.94 -18.11
CA LYS A 282 -11.68 -23.65 -19.52
C LYS A 282 -12.58 -22.41 -19.53
N TRP A 283 -12.12 -21.36 -20.17
CA TRP A 283 -12.99 -20.28 -20.61
C TRP A 283 -13.79 -20.83 -21.80
N LEU A 284 -15.10 -20.95 -21.61
CA LEU A 284 -16.03 -21.18 -22.71
C LEU A 284 -16.31 -19.84 -23.39
N GLU A 285 -16.39 -19.95 -24.72
CA GLU A 285 -17.07 -19.13 -25.74
C GLU A 285 -17.99 -18.00 -25.23
#